data_AF-A0A420F074-F1
#
_entry.id   AF-A0A420F074-F1
#
_cell.length_a   1.000
_cell.length_b   1.000
_cell.length_c   1.000
_cell.angle_alpha   90.00
_cell.angle_beta   90.00
_cell.angle_gamma   90.00
#
_symmetry.space_group_name_H-M   'P 1'
#
loop_
_entity.id
_entity.type
_entity.pdbx_description
1 polymer ?
#
loop_
_entity_poly.entity_id
_entity_poly.type
_entity_poly.pdbx_seq_one_letter_code
_entity_poly.pdbx_strand_id
1 'polypeptide(L)'
;MSMPLRQSLRIARYLAGQKIRGRKQFPLLLELEPLFACNLKCAGCGKIQQPASLLKRRMPVEQALAAVEECGAPMISIAGGEPLMHPEIDKLVAELVRRKKFVFLCTNAMLLPKKIDKFRPSPYFAFTVHIDGLRERHDAAVCKDGVFDVAVEAVREAKRRGFRVTTNTTFFNTDTPQTVIEVLDYLNDDLKVDEMMLAPAYAYEKAPDQEHFLGVMETRELFRKAFSGGRRARWRLNHSPLFLDFLEGKVDFPCTAWAIPSYSLLGWQRPCYLLSDGYAASYRELLETTDWDSYGRGRDARCANCMAHCGYEPTAVLATMSSLRESLRAIRDT
;
A
#
# COMPACT_ATOMS: atom_id res chain seq x y z
N MET A 1 8.84 -16.40 6.50
CA MET A 1 9.37 -15.03 6.57
C MET A 1 8.55 -14.10 5.70
N SER A 2 7.50 -13.51 6.26
CA SER A 2 6.61 -12.52 5.62
C SER A 2 7.27 -11.18 5.27
N MET A 3 8.47 -10.91 5.79
CA MET A 3 9.31 -9.75 5.48
C MET A 3 10.80 -10.14 5.56
N PRO A 4 11.69 -9.61 4.69
CA PRO A 4 13.12 -9.90 4.78
C PRO A 4 13.73 -9.47 6.11
N LEU A 5 14.58 -10.29 6.73
CA LEU A 5 15.17 -10.03 8.05
C LEU A 5 15.83 -8.65 8.16
N ARG A 6 16.53 -8.21 7.11
CA ARG A 6 17.17 -6.89 7.03
C ARG A 6 16.15 -5.77 7.18
N GLN A 7 14.98 -5.92 6.56
CA GLN A 7 13.90 -4.95 6.63
C GLN A 7 13.33 -4.93 8.05
N SER A 8 12.96 -6.09 8.59
CA SER A 8 12.41 -6.20 9.95
C SER A 8 13.32 -5.59 11.01
N LEU A 9 14.63 -5.89 10.98
CA LEU A 9 15.60 -5.34 11.94
C LEU A 9 15.74 -3.81 11.84
N ARG A 10 15.75 -3.27 10.61
CA ARG A 10 15.89 -1.82 10.39
C ARG A 10 14.64 -1.07 10.83
N ILE A 11 13.45 -1.61 10.56
CA ILE A 11 12.18 -1.03 11.02
C ILE A 11 12.06 -1.14 12.54
N ALA A 12 12.38 -2.28 13.14
CA ALA A 12 12.40 -2.42 14.60
C ALA A 12 13.35 -1.41 15.27
N ARG A 13 14.57 -1.23 14.74
CA ARG A 13 15.52 -0.22 15.23
C ARG A 13 14.97 1.21 15.08
N TYR A 14 14.34 1.51 13.94
CA TYR A 14 13.72 2.82 13.71
C TYR A 14 12.63 3.09 14.76
N LEU A 15 11.70 2.16 14.92
CA LEU A 15 10.59 2.25 15.86
C LEU A 15 11.06 2.40 17.32
N ALA A 16 12.02 1.58 17.74
CA ALA A 16 12.64 1.71 19.07
C ALA A 16 13.25 3.10 19.27
N GLY A 17 13.92 3.64 18.24
CA GLY A 17 14.48 4.99 18.27
C GLY A 17 13.43 6.10 18.36
N GLN A 18 12.25 5.94 17.76
CA GLN A 18 11.15 6.90 17.90
C GLN A 18 10.56 6.86 19.32
N LYS A 19 10.37 5.65 19.86
CA LYS A 19 9.86 5.43 21.23
C LYS A 19 10.79 6.02 22.29
N ILE A 20 12.11 5.80 22.16
CA ILE A 20 13.12 6.37 23.08
C ILE A 20 13.10 7.91 23.05
N ARG A 21 12.84 8.52 21.88
CA ARG A 21 12.73 9.98 21.74
C ARG A 21 11.38 10.54 22.20
N GLY A 22 10.44 9.70 22.67
CA GLY A 22 9.12 10.12 23.10
C GLY A 22 8.26 10.73 21.98
N ARG A 23 8.58 10.47 20.70
CA ARG A 23 7.83 11.03 19.58
C ARG A 23 6.48 10.34 19.46
N LYS A 24 5.41 11.13 19.55
CA LYS A 24 4.02 10.63 19.46
C LYS A 24 3.59 10.37 18.02
N GLN A 25 4.05 11.19 17.09
CA GLN A 25 3.74 11.08 15.66
C GLN A 25 5.04 11.00 14.86
N PHE A 26 5.13 10.03 13.96
CA PHE A 26 6.26 9.80 13.08
C PHE A 26 5.85 8.89 11.90
N PRO A 27 6.50 9.02 10.74
CA PRO A 27 6.10 8.25 9.57
C PRO A 27 6.75 6.86 9.58
N LEU A 28 6.01 5.83 9.20
CA LEU A 28 6.52 4.48 8.93
C LEU A 28 6.80 4.29 7.44
N LEU A 29 5.93 4.86 6.61
CA LEU A 29 6.00 4.78 5.17
C LEU A 29 5.59 6.12 4.58
N LEU A 30 6.27 6.60 3.56
CA LEU A 30 5.82 7.74 2.77
C LEU A 30 5.13 7.22 1.52
N GLU A 31 3.89 7.62 1.29
CA GLU A 31 3.21 7.46 0.01
C GLU A 31 3.61 8.64 -0.88
N LEU A 32 4.32 8.36 -1.97
CA LEU A 32 4.82 9.36 -2.90
C LEU A 32 4.10 9.23 -4.24
N GLU A 33 3.41 10.30 -4.66
CA GLU A 33 2.67 10.39 -5.92
C GLU A 33 3.37 11.37 -6.90
N PRO A 34 4.36 10.90 -7.69
CA PRO A 34 5.15 11.78 -8.56
C PRO A 34 4.37 12.24 -9.81
N LEU A 35 3.22 11.65 -10.08
CA LEU A 35 2.34 11.97 -11.20
C LEU A 35 0.92 11.47 -10.93
N PHE A 36 -0.06 12.01 -11.66
CA PHE A 36 -1.45 11.55 -11.63
C PHE A 36 -1.90 10.87 -12.93
N ALA A 37 -1.10 10.90 -14.00
CA ALA A 37 -1.42 10.24 -15.26
C ALA A 37 -1.37 8.72 -15.14
N CYS A 38 -2.38 8.03 -15.67
CA CYS A 38 -2.39 6.57 -15.76
C CYS A 38 -2.76 6.14 -17.19
N ASN A 39 -2.25 4.97 -17.57
CA ASN A 39 -2.58 4.28 -18.82
C ASN A 39 -3.80 3.36 -18.70
N LEU A 40 -4.42 3.27 -17.51
CA LEU A 40 -5.67 2.58 -17.22
C LEU A 40 -6.68 3.52 -16.55
N LYS A 41 -7.96 3.11 -16.52
CA LYS A 41 -9.08 3.85 -15.92
C LYS A 41 -9.93 2.94 -15.04
N CYS A 42 -9.31 2.41 -13.98
CA CYS A 42 -9.93 1.42 -13.09
C CYS A 42 -11.17 1.98 -12.39
N ALA A 43 -12.19 1.13 -12.20
CA ALA A 43 -13.47 1.53 -11.60
C ALA A 43 -13.34 2.03 -10.14
N GLY A 44 -12.41 1.44 -9.37
CA GLY A 44 -12.16 1.81 -7.98
C GLY A 44 -11.17 2.97 -7.78
N CYS A 45 -10.65 3.59 -8.85
CA CYS A 45 -9.61 4.62 -8.75
C CYS A 45 -10.14 6.03 -9.01
N GLY A 46 -10.15 6.88 -7.97
CA GLY A 46 -10.46 8.31 -8.09
C GLY A 46 -9.24 9.21 -8.34
N LYS A 47 -8.02 8.69 -8.23
CA LYS A 47 -6.79 9.52 -8.22
C LYS A 47 -6.45 10.16 -9.56
N ILE A 48 -6.91 9.56 -10.66
CA ILE A 48 -6.63 10.04 -12.03
C ILE A 48 -7.65 11.08 -12.52
N GLN A 49 -8.70 11.37 -11.73
CA GLN A 49 -9.72 12.38 -12.03
C GLN A 49 -9.17 13.78 -11.74
N GLN A 50 -8.23 14.21 -12.57
CA GLN A 50 -7.53 15.47 -12.41
C GLN A 50 -7.61 16.30 -13.69
N PRO A 51 -7.49 17.64 -13.61
CA PRO A 51 -7.41 18.48 -14.80
C PRO A 51 -6.27 18.04 -15.73
N ALA A 52 -6.49 18.15 -17.04
CA ALA A 52 -5.51 17.74 -18.04
C ALA A 52 -4.13 18.43 -17.86
N SER A 53 -4.12 19.67 -17.35
CA SER A 53 -2.89 20.40 -17.00
C SER A 53 -2.08 19.68 -15.91
N LEU A 54 -2.75 19.14 -14.89
CA LEU A 54 -2.11 18.41 -13.80
C LEU A 54 -1.67 17.00 -14.24
N LEU A 55 -2.46 16.31 -15.07
CA LEU A 55 -2.11 15.00 -15.61
C LEU A 55 -0.84 15.04 -16.48
N LYS A 56 -0.52 16.16 -17.11
CA LYS A 56 0.72 16.34 -17.90
C LYS A 56 1.97 16.55 -17.03
N ARG A 57 1.82 16.92 -15.76
CA ARG A 57 2.95 17.22 -14.87
C ARG A 57 3.66 15.95 -14.41
N ARG A 58 4.96 16.06 -14.18
CA ARG A 58 5.85 15.02 -13.65
C ARG A 58 6.69 15.66 -12.56
N MET A 59 6.73 15.05 -11.38
CA MET A 59 7.47 15.57 -10.24
C MET A 59 8.97 15.43 -10.50
N PRO A 60 9.75 16.53 -10.47
CA PRO A 60 11.21 16.41 -10.55
C PRO A 60 11.75 15.47 -9.47
N VAL A 61 12.82 14.73 -9.80
CA VAL A 61 13.44 13.77 -8.88
C VAL A 61 13.90 14.47 -7.60
N GLU A 62 14.44 15.68 -7.73
CA GLU A 62 14.92 16.50 -6.63
C GLU A 62 13.80 16.90 -5.67
N GLN A 63 12.61 17.22 -6.21
CA GLN A 63 11.44 17.53 -5.39
C GLN A 63 10.99 16.30 -4.59
N ALA A 64 10.93 15.13 -5.24
CA ALA A 64 10.60 13.87 -4.57
C ALA A 64 11.60 13.54 -3.45
N LEU A 65 12.90 13.68 -3.72
CA LEU A 65 13.96 13.43 -2.75
C LEU A 65 13.89 14.40 -1.55
N ALA A 66 13.60 15.68 -1.80
CA ALA A 66 13.42 16.68 -0.75
C ALA A 66 12.27 16.29 0.21
N ALA A 67 11.12 15.88 -0.32
CA ALA A 67 9.99 15.43 0.51
C ALA A 67 10.32 14.16 1.32
N VAL A 68 11.05 13.21 0.71
CA VAL A 68 11.51 11.99 1.39
C VAL A 68 12.49 12.29 2.54
N GLU A 69 13.39 13.25 2.33
CA GLU A 69 14.36 13.69 3.33
C GLU A 69 13.67 14.46 4.47
N GLU A 70 12.72 15.34 4.14
CA GLU A 70 11.92 16.11 5.09
C GLU A 70 11.10 15.21 6.03
N CYS A 71 10.38 14.24 5.47
CA CYS A 71 9.53 13.31 6.24
C CYS A 71 10.36 12.28 7.02
N GLY A 72 11.49 11.83 6.45
CA GLY A 72 12.40 10.92 7.13
C GLY A 72 11.91 9.48 7.23
N ALA A 73 10.79 9.12 6.58
CA ALA A 73 10.24 7.76 6.56
C ALA A 73 11.29 6.72 6.11
N PRO A 74 11.38 5.54 6.77
CA PRO A 74 12.34 4.50 6.38
C PRO A 74 11.91 3.73 5.12
N MET A 75 10.60 3.73 4.80
CA MET A 75 10.00 3.04 3.66
C MET A 75 9.27 4.05 2.78
N ILE A 76 9.34 3.85 1.47
CA ILE A 76 8.71 4.72 0.47
C ILE A 76 7.90 3.83 -0.46
N SER A 77 6.60 4.08 -0.54
CA SER A 77 5.75 3.55 -1.59
C SER A 77 5.64 4.62 -2.66
N ILE A 78 6.08 4.30 -3.87
CA ILE A 78 5.88 5.18 -5.01
C ILE A 78 4.63 4.69 -5.71
N ALA A 79 3.55 5.45 -5.53
CA ALA A 79 2.25 5.22 -6.12
C ALA A 79 1.85 6.48 -6.92
N GLY A 80 0.60 6.61 -7.33
CA GLY A 80 0.12 7.79 -8.06
C GLY A 80 0.16 7.63 -9.58
N GLY A 81 -1.02 7.80 -10.18
CA GLY A 81 -1.27 7.42 -11.57
C GLY A 81 -0.71 6.02 -11.86
N GLU A 82 0.07 5.91 -12.94
CA GLU A 82 1.00 4.80 -13.15
C GLU A 82 2.45 5.33 -13.05
N PRO A 83 3.20 5.02 -11.98
CA PRO A 83 4.57 5.51 -11.78
C PRO A 83 5.52 5.20 -12.95
N LEU A 84 5.33 4.07 -13.66
CA LEU A 84 6.13 3.76 -14.84
C LEU A 84 5.87 4.71 -16.02
N MET A 85 4.87 5.61 -15.97
CA MET A 85 4.73 6.72 -16.93
C MET A 85 5.66 7.89 -16.65
N HIS A 86 6.33 7.94 -15.51
CA HIS A 86 7.36 8.95 -15.26
C HIS A 86 8.59 8.67 -16.15
N PRO A 87 9.16 9.68 -16.82
CA PRO A 87 10.34 9.48 -17.66
C PRO A 87 11.59 9.09 -16.85
N GLU A 88 11.65 9.52 -15.58
CA GLU A 88 12.82 9.39 -14.70
C GLU A 88 12.55 8.57 -13.42
N ILE A 89 11.52 7.72 -13.42
CA ILE A 89 11.20 6.89 -12.24
C ILE A 89 12.38 6.00 -11.82
N ASP A 90 13.14 5.49 -12.79
CA ASP A 90 14.33 4.67 -12.57
C ASP A 90 15.42 5.43 -11.80
N LYS A 91 15.63 6.71 -12.12
CA LYS A 91 16.57 7.58 -11.41
C LYS A 91 16.13 7.81 -9.97
N LEU A 92 14.83 8.10 -9.76
CA LEU A 92 14.26 8.28 -8.42
C LEU A 92 14.43 7.01 -7.57
N VAL A 93 14.08 5.85 -8.11
CA VAL A 93 14.25 4.56 -7.41
C VAL A 93 15.72 4.31 -7.09
N ALA A 94 16.63 4.53 -8.03
CA ALA A 94 18.07 4.35 -7.80
C ALA A 94 18.59 5.25 -6.66
N GLU A 95 18.19 6.52 -6.62
CA GLU A 95 18.60 7.47 -5.59
C GLU A 95 18.03 7.14 -4.20
N LEU A 96 16.80 6.61 -4.12
CA LEU A 96 16.19 6.14 -2.88
C LEU A 96 16.85 4.86 -2.35
N VAL A 97 17.15 3.92 -3.25
CA VAL A 97 17.89 2.69 -2.92
C VAL A 97 19.29 3.02 -2.43
N ARG A 98 19.99 3.97 -3.08
CA ARG A 98 21.32 4.47 -2.65
C ARG A 98 21.28 5.03 -1.23
N ARG A 99 20.19 5.73 -0.87
CA ARG A 99 19.90 6.23 0.49
C ARG A 99 19.45 5.15 1.47
N LYS A 100 19.39 3.88 1.05
CA LYS A 100 18.93 2.73 1.87
C LYS A 100 17.51 2.93 2.40
N LYS A 101 16.63 3.56 1.61
CA LYS A 101 15.19 3.55 1.82
C LYS A 101 14.63 2.25 1.25
N PHE A 102 13.67 1.61 1.92
CA PHE A 102 12.96 0.48 1.31
C PHE A 102 11.92 1.03 0.34
N VAL A 103 12.10 0.77 -0.95
CA VAL A 103 11.27 1.31 -2.02
C VAL A 103 10.34 0.22 -2.54
N PHE A 104 9.05 0.53 -2.54
CA PHE A 104 8.00 -0.26 -3.15
C PHE A 104 7.47 0.53 -4.33
N LEU A 105 7.73 0.07 -5.55
CA LEU A 105 7.21 0.73 -6.76
C LEU A 105 5.90 0.05 -7.16
N CYS A 106 4.79 0.74 -6.87
CA CYS A 106 3.45 0.27 -7.22
C CYS A 106 3.21 0.44 -8.72
N THR A 107 2.68 -0.59 -9.38
CA THR A 107 2.42 -0.56 -10.82
C THR A 107 1.28 -1.49 -11.23
N ASN A 108 0.56 -1.12 -12.28
CA ASN A 108 -0.36 -2.00 -13.02
C ASN A 108 0.36 -2.94 -14.01
N ALA A 109 1.70 -2.93 -14.00
CA ALA A 109 2.60 -3.77 -14.79
C ALA A 109 2.56 -3.62 -16.32
N MET A 110 1.57 -2.94 -16.90
CA MET A 110 1.45 -2.80 -18.37
C MET A 110 2.67 -2.18 -19.06
N LEU A 111 3.41 -1.32 -18.36
CA LEU A 111 4.63 -0.68 -18.86
C LEU A 111 5.90 -1.38 -18.40
N LEU A 112 5.81 -2.35 -17.49
CA LEU A 112 6.95 -3.01 -16.89
C LEU A 112 7.79 -3.78 -17.93
N PRO A 113 7.21 -4.55 -18.88
CA PRO A 113 8.01 -5.25 -19.91
C PRO A 113 8.94 -4.33 -20.71
N LYS A 114 8.52 -3.07 -20.95
CA LYS A 114 9.31 -2.09 -21.72
C LYS A 114 10.31 -1.30 -20.88
N LYS A 115 10.20 -1.38 -19.55
CA LYS A 115 10.97 -0.53 -18.63
C LYS A 115 11.83 -1.29 -17.64
N ILE A 116 11.64 -2.61 -17.52
CA ILE A 116 12.32 -3.41 -16.51
C ILE A 116 13.86 -3.34 -16.61
N ASP A 117 14.40 -3.17 -17.82
CA ASP A 117 15.84 -3.01 -18.07
C ASP A 117 16.45 -1.77 -17.41
N LYS A 118 15.63 -0.78 -17.05
CA LYS A 118 16.08 0.45 -16.38
C LYS A 118 16.30 0.26 -14.89
N PHE A 119 15.78 -0.82 -14.31
CA PHE A 119 15.86 -1.08 -12.88
C PHE A 119 16.91 -2.15 -12.58
N ARG A 120 17.36 -2.19 -11.32
CA ARG A 120 18.29 -3.22 -10.82
C ARG A 120 17.74 -3.86 -9.55
N PRO A 121 17.82 -5.20 -9.39
CA PRO A 121 17.46 -5.84 -8.15
C PRO A 121 18.26 -5.29 -6.97
N SER A 122 17.60 -5.12 -5.83
CA SER A 122 18.23 -4.63 -4.60
C SER A 122 17.47 -5.14 -3.38
N PRO A 123 18.15 -5.43 -2.26
CA PRO A 123 17.48 -5.75 -1.00
C PRO A 123 16.65 -4.59 -0.42
N TYR A 124 16.73 -3.41 -1.03
CA TYR A 124 15.96 -2.22 -0.69
C TYR A 124 14.87 -1.89 -1.72
N PHE A 125 14.61 -2.77 -2.69
CA PHE A 125 13.66 -2.51 -3.77
C PHE A 125 12.75 -3.71 -4.03
N ALA A 126 11.46 -3.44 -4.18
CA ALA A 126 10.47 -4.39 -4.66
C ALA A 126 9.52 -3.72 -5.65
N PHE A 127 9.10 -4.47 -6.67
CA PHE A 127 7.91 -4.11 -7.44
C PHE A 127 6.67 -4.56 -6.67
N THR A 128 5.70 -3.68 -6.52
CA THR A 128 4.37 -4.01 -5.99
C THR A 128 3.40 -4.02 -7.17
N VAL A 129 3.04 -5.21 -7.66
CA VAL A 129 2.13 -5.35 -8.81
C VAL A 129 0.69 -5.47 -8.32
N HIS A 130 -0.19 -4.63 -8.84
CA HIS A 130 -1.62 -4.73 -8.54
C HIS A 130 -2.24 -5.93 -9.27
N ILE A 131 -2.83 -6.85 -8.51
CA ILE A 131 -3.59 -8.00 -9.01
C ILE A 131 -4.86 -8.14 -8.15
N ASP A 132 -5.93 -7.47 -8.56
CA ASP A 132 -7.20 -7.40 -7.81
C ASP A 132 -8.16 -8.60 -8.01
N GLY A 133 -7.70 -9.67 -8.68
CA GLY A 133 -8.49 -10.86 -8.94
C GLY A 133 -7.78 -11.85 -9.85
N LEU A 134 -8.42 -12.99 -10.11
CA LEU A 134 -8.07 -13.83 -11.26
C LEU A 134 -8.55 -13.14 -12.56
N ARG A 135 -8.05 -13.62 -13.71
CA ARG A 135 -8.23 -13.06 -15.05
C ARG A 135 -9.44 -12.14 -15.27
N GLU A 136 -10.64 -12.70 -15.35
CA GLU A 136 -11.86 -11.96 -15.69
C GLU A 136 -12.15 -10.85 -14.68
N ARG A 137 -11.99 -11.16 -13.39
CA ARG A 137 -12.22 -10.22 -12.31
C ARG A 137 -11.19 -9.08 -12.30
N HIS A 138 -9.91 -9.41 -12.53
CA HIS A 138 -8.87 -8.40 -12.59
C HIS A 138 -9.09 -7.44 -13.76
N ASP A 139 -9.36 -7.98 -14.94
CA ASP A 139 -9.61 -7.21 -16.16
C ASP A 139 -10.85 -6.32 -16.01
N ALA A 140 -11.91 -6.82 -15.35
CA ALA A 140 -13.09 -6.04 -15.01
C ALA A 140 -12.76 -4.88 -14.04
N ALA A 141 -11.98 -5.14 -12.98
CA ALA A 141 -11.60 -4.12 -11.99
C ALA A 141 -10.81 -2.96 -12.62
N VAL A 142 -9.99 -3.26 -13.63
CA VAL A 142 -9.17 -2.26 -14.35
C VAL A 142 -9.83 -1.73 -15.63
N CYS A 143 -11.05 -2.17 -15.93
CA CYS A 143 -11.85 -1.81 -17.11
C CYS A 143 -11.12 -2.08 -18.44
N LYS A 144 -10.34 -3.17 -18.53
CA LYS A 144 -9.59 -3.52 -19.73
C LYS A 144 -9.21 -4.99 -19.77
N ASP A 145 -9.57 -5.65 -20.87
CA ASP A 145 -9.23 -7.06 -21.11
C ASP A 145 -7.73 -7.29 -21.35
N GLY A 146 -7.25 -8.45 -20.89
CA GLY A 146 -5.89 -8.94 -21.08
C GLY A 146 -4.85 -8.31 -20.15
N VAL A 147 -5.24 -7.49 -19.18
CA VAL A 147 -4.29 -6.86 -18.24
C VAL A 147 -3.73 -7.91 -17.29
N PHE A 148 -4.54 -8.87 -16.85
CA PHE A 148 -4.11 -9.95 -15.96
C PHE A 148 -2.92 -10.73 -16.51
N ASP A 149 -2.97 -11.10 -17.80
CA ASP A 149 -1.89 -11.86 -18.44
C ASP A 149 -0.61 -11.07 -18.52
N VAL A 150 -0.70 -9.79 -18.90
CA VAL A 150 0.45 -8.90 -18.95
C VAL A 150 1.06 -8.75 -17.55
N ALA A 151 0.23 -8.61 -16.52
CA ALA A 151 0.69 -8.51 -15.13
C ALA A 151 1.39 -9.80 -14.68
N VAL A 152 0.80 -10.97 -14.94
CA VAL A 152 1.39 -12.28 -14.61
C VAL A 152 2.73 -12.50 -15.31
N GLU A 153 2.82 -12.22 -16.60
CA GLU A 153 4.08 -12.35 -17.36
C GLU A 153 5.13 -11.34 -16.87
N ALA A 154 4.73 -10.12 -16.54
CA ALA A 154 5.64 -9.12 -15.98
C ALA A 154 6.16 -9.53 -14.60
N VAL A 155 5.33 -10.14 -13.75
CA VAL A 155 5.74 -10.71 -12.46
C VAL A 155 6.75 -11.83 -12.67
N ARG A 156 6.47 -12.78 -13.58
CA ARG A 156 7.38 -13.89 -13.90
C ARG A 156 8.73 -13.37 -14.38
N GLU A 157 8.74 -12.41 -15.28
CA GLU A 157 9.96 -11.81 -15.83
C GLU A 157 10.74 -11.04 -14.75
N ALA A 158 10.06 -10.28 -13.90
CA ALA A 158 10.73 -9.57 -12.80
C ALA A 158 11.37 -10.53 -11.81
N LYS A 159 10.66 -11.60 -11.42
CA LYS A 159 11.24 -12.64 -10.57
C LYS A 159 12.41 -13.36 -11.24
N ARG A 160 12.32 -13.69 -12.54
CA ARG A 160 13.40 -14.32 -13.31
C ARG A 160 14.68 -13.47 -13.29
N ARG A 161 14.55 -12.15 -13.27
CA ARG A 161 15.67 -11.19 -13.16
C ARG A 161 16.16 -10.95 -11.73
N GLY A 162 15.58 -11.64 -10.74
CA GLY A 162 15.98 -11.56 -9.34
C GLY A 162 15.37 -10.38 -8.57
N PHE A 163 14.38 -9.69 -9.13
CA PHE A 163 13.62 -8.70 -8.35
C PHE A 163 12.72 -9.39 -7.33
N ARG A 164 12.59 -8.77 -6.15
CA ARG A 164 11.50 -9.05 -5.24
C ARG A 164 10.21 -8.47 -5.85
N VAL A 165 9.17 -9.28 -5.89
CA VAL A 165 7.86 -8.92 -6.40
C VAL A 165 6.82 -9.22 -5.35
N THR A 166 6.17 -8.17 -4.86
CA THR A 166 5.01 -8.25 -3.99
C THR A 166 3.75 -7.92 -4.78
N THR A 167 2.59 -8.28 -4.27
CA THR A 167 1.31 -7.88 -4.86
C THR A 167 0.49 -7.03 -3.91
N ASN A 168 -0.43 -6.26 -4.48
CA ASN A 168 -1.51 -5.62 -3.75
C ASN A 168 -2.83 -6.06 -4.39
N THR A 169 -3.77 -6.52 -3.56
CA THR A 169 -5.06 -7.05 -4.00
C THR A 169 -6.19 -6.37 -3.23
N THR A 170 -7.10 -5.77 -3.97
CA THR A 170 -8.29 -5.10 -3.45
C THR A 170 -9.51 -6.02 -3.58
N PHE A 171 -10.23 -6.25 -2.48
CA PHE A 171 -11.46 -7.03 -2.46
C PHE A 171 -12.69 -6.15 -2.28
N PHE A 172 -13.69 -6.33 -3.13
CA PHE A 172 -14.93 -5.56 -3.23
C PHE A 172 -16.11 -6.36 -2.66
N ASN A 173 -17.30 -5.78 -2.57
CA ASN A 173 -18.48 -6.50 -2.06
C ASN A 173 -18.97 -7.63 -2.99
N THR A 174 -18.47 -7.67 -4.22
CA THR A 174 -18.70 -8.75 -5.18
C THR A 174 -17.82 -9.97 -4.92
N ASP A 175 -16.87 -9.89 -3.98
CA ASP A 175 -16.06 -11.04 -3.57
C ASP A 175 -16.78 -11.99 -2.63
N THR A 176 -16.36 -13.24 -2.71
CA THR A 176 -16.74 -14.27 -1.75
C THR A 176 -15.49 -14.79 -1.04
N PRO A 177 -15.64 -15.48 0.11
CA PRO A 177 -14.48 -16.10 0.76
C PRO A 177 -13.71 -17.03 -0.18
N GLN A 178 -14.41 -17.68 -1.12
CA GLN A 178 -13.82 -18.58 -2.09
C GLN A 178 -12.97 -17.81 -3.12
N THR A 179 -13.42 -16.66 -3.63
CA THR A 179 -12.62 -15.85 -4.57
C THR A 179 -11.36 -15.32 -3.89
N VAL A 180 -11.45 -14.92 -2.62
CA VAL A 180 -10.27 -14.55 -1.81
C VAL A 180 -9.27 -15.70 -1.74
N ILE A 181 -9.74 -16.91 -1.39
CA ILE A 181 -8.88 -18.10 -1.29
C ILE A 181 -8.21 -18.41 -2.63
N GLU A 182 -8.95 -18.40 -3.74
CA GLU A 182 -8.44 -18.73 -5.07
C GLU A 182 -7.37 -17.74 -5.54
N VAL A 183 -7.58 -16.44 -5.31
CA VAL A 183 -6.58 -15.42 -5.64
C VAL A 183 -5.31 -15.61 -4.80
N LEU A 184 -5.45 -15.84 -3.49
CA LEU A 184 -4.30 -16.02 -2.60
C LEU A 184 -3.54 -17.31 -2.88
N ASP A 185 -4.24 -18.41 -3.18
CA ASP A 185 -3.62 -19.67 -3.57
C ASP A 185 -2.87 -19.50 -4.90
N TYR A 186 -3.47 -18.87 -5.91
CA TYR A 186 -2.80 -18.61 -7.18
C TYR A 186 -1.54 -17.75 -7.03
N LEU A 187 -1.64 -16.62 -6.31
CA LEU A 187 -0.50 -15.74 -6.09
C LEU A 187 0.62 -16.42 -5.28
N ASN A 188 0.25 -17.22 -4.27
CA ASN A 188 1.19 -17.87 -3.37
C ASN A 188 1.84 -19.12 -3.98
N ASP A 189 1.07 -19.98 -4.64
CA ASP A 189 1.48 -21.33 -5.02
C ASP A 189 1.87 -21.42 -6.50
N ASP A 190 1.11 -20.77 -7.39
CA ASP A 190 1.37 -20.78 -8.83
C ASP A 190 2.34 -19.67 -9.26
N LEU A 191 2.01 -18.41 -8.95
CA LEU A 191 2.85 -17.27 -9.34
C LEU A 191 4.05 -17.08 -8.40
N LYS A 192 3.96 -17.64 -7.20
CA LYS A 192 5.01 -17.65 -6.17
C LYS A 192 5.56 -16.24 -5.89
N VAL A 193 4.68 -15.25 -5.77
CA VAL A 193 5.08 -13.89 -5.40
C VAL A 193 5.75 -13.89 -4.03
N ASP A 194 6.64 -12.95 -3.77
CA ASP A 194 7.40 -12.95 -2.54
C ASP A 194 6.47 -12.73 -1.34
N GLU A 195 5.59 -11.73 -1.44
CA GLU A 195 4.56 -11.45 -0.43
C GLU A 195 3.31 -10.79 -1.05
N MET A 196 2.20 -10.82 -0.32
CA MET A 196 0.89 -10.30 -0.75
C MET A 196 0.34 -9.31 0.27
N MET A 197 -0.05 -8.13 -0.19
CA MET A 197 -0.83 -7.15 0.57
C MET A 197 -2.30 -7.23 0.16
N LEU A 198 -3.17 -7.09 1.15
CA LEU A 198 -4.61 -7.18 1.02
C LEU A 198 -5.22 -5.86 1.50
N ALA A 199 -6.20 -5.38 0.76
CA ALA A 199 -7.01 -4.25 1.17
C ALA A 199 -8.48 -4.57 0.93
N PRO A 200 -9.37 -4.39 1.92
CA PRO A 200 -10.78 -4.22 1.60
C PRO A 200 -10.94 -2.93 0.78
N ALA A 201 -11.71 -3.02 -0.30
CA ALA A 201 -12.11 -1.86 -1.09
C ALA A 201 -12.82 -0.87 -0.18
N TYR A 202 -12.48 0.40 -0.36
CA TYR A 202 -13.06 1.49 0.42
C TYR A 202 -13.61 2.55 -0.51
N ALA A 203 -14.90 2.88 -0.30
CA ALA A 203 -15.56 3.96 -1.02
C ALA A 203 -15.02 5.28 -0.48
N TYR A 204 -14.16 5.94 -1.24
CA TYR A 204 -13.87 7.35 -1.01
C TYR A 204 -14.55 8.16 -2.11
N GLU A 205 -14.95 9.40 -1.80
CA GLU A 205 -15.86 10.24 -2.61
C GLU A 205 -15.46 10.37 -4.09
N LYS A 206 -14.18 10.20 -4.42
CA LYS A 206 -13.65 10.33 -5.78
C LYS A 206 -13.68 9.03 -6.59
N ALA A 207 -13.94 7.87 -5.99
CA ALA A 207 -14.00 6.62 -6.73
C ALA A 207 -15.19 6.63 -7.71
N PRO A 208 -15.01 6.28 -9.00
CA PRO A 208 -16.11 6.18 -9.95
C PRO A 208 -17.23 5.22 -9.52
N ASP A 209 -16.84 4.06 -8.97
CA ASP A 209 -17.76 3.15 -8.30
C ASP A 209 -18.09 3.70 -6.91
N GLN A 210 -19.36 3.68 -6.52
CA GLN A 210 -19.88 4.07 -5.20
C GLN A 210 -20.75 2.95 -4.57
N GLU A 211 -21.04 1.88 -5.30
CA GLU A 211 -22.02 0.87 -4.92
C GLU A 211 -21.36 -0.43 -4.42
N HIS A 212 -20.14 -0.73 -4.90
CA HIS A 212 -19.52 -2.04 -4.68
C HIS A 212 -18.47 -2.10 -3.56
N PHE A 213 -18.75 -1.50 -2.40
CA PHE A 213 -17.82 -1.48 -1.26
C PHE A 213 -18.32 -2.29 -0.08
N LEU A 214 -17.37 -2.94 0.61
CA LEU A 214 -17.68 -3.71 1.80
C LEU A 214 -17.91 -2.77 2.99
N GLY A 215 -19.01 -2.95 3.71
CA GLY A 215 -19.13 -2.46 5.06
C GLY A 215 -18.14 -3.16 6.00
N VAL A 216 -17.96 -2.59 7.20
CA VAL A 216 -17.04 -3.17 8.23
C VAL A 216 -17.42 -4.61 8.58
N MET A 217 -18.72 -4.89 8.76
CA MET A 217 -19.19 -6.22 9.14
C MET A 217 -19.06 -7.23 7.99
N GLU A 218 -19.30 -6.80 6.75
CA GLU A 218 -19.12 -7.63 5.57
C GLU A 218 -17.64 -7.97 5.35
N THR A 219 -16.75 -6.97 5.49
CA THR A 219 -15.30 -7.17 5.46
C THR A 219 -14.86 -8.20 6.49
N ARG A 220 -15.32 -8.05 7.74
CA ARG A 220 -15.00 -8.98 8.83
C ARG A 220 -15.46 -10.39 8.52
N GLU A 221 -16.67 -10.54 8.02
CA GLU A 221 -17.23 -11.85 7.70
C GLU A 221 -16.49 -12.51 6.53
N LEU A 222 -16.15 -11.73 5.49
CA LEU A 222 -15.38 -12.20 4.33
C LEU A 222 -14.02 -12.76 4.76
N PHE A 223 -13.21 -11.96 5.47
CA PHE A 223 -11.86 -12.38 5.87
C PHE A 223 -11.88 -13.48 6.94
N ARG A 224 -12.81 -13.44 7.90
CA ARG A 224 -12.98 -14.51 8.90
C ARG A 224 -13.26 -15.86 8.24
N LYS A 225 -14.14 -15.89 7.23
CA LYS A 225 -14.44 -17.11 6.46
C LYS A 225 -13.27 -17.53 5.58
N ALA A 226 -12.62 -16.61 4.86
CA ALA A 226 -11.49 -16.91 3.99
C ALA A 226 -10.29 -17.47 4.79
N PHE A 227 -10.00 -16.89 5.95
CA PHE A 227 -8.84 -17.24 6.80
C PHE A 227 -9.08 -18.45 7.71
N SER A 228 -10.32 -18.94 7.76
CA SER A 228 -10.71 -20.10 8.57
C SER A 228 -9.90 -21.37 8.24
N GLY A 229 -9.88 -22.33 9.17
CA GLY A 229 -9.19 -23.61 8.99
C GLY A 229 -7.66 -23.51 8.99
N GLY A 230 -7.10 -22.42 9.52
CA GLY A 230 -5.65 -22.20 9.56
C GLY A 230 -5.04 -21.79 8.22
N ARG A 231 -5.85 -21.58 7.18
CA ARG A 231 -5.39 -21.20 5.83
C ARG A 231 -4.45 -20.01 5.83
N ARG A 232 -4.73 -19.00 6.66
CA ARG A 232 -3.91 -17.79 6.79
C ARG A 232 -2.42 -18.07 6.99
N ALA A 233 -2.05 -19.13 7.71
CA ALA A 233 -0.65 -19.46 8.00
C ALA A 233 0.14 -19.97 6.78
N ARG A 234 -0.55 -20.37 5.69
CA ARG A 234 0.09 -20.87 4.47
C ARG A 234 0.55 -19.76 3.53
N TRP A 235 -0.10 -18.60 3.62
CA TRP A 235 0.07 -17.50 2.67
C TRP A 235 1.16 -16.53 3.13
N ARG A 236 2.00 -16.09 2.20
CA ARG A 236 3.03 -15.07 2.44
C ARG A 236 2.39 -13.69 2.47
N LEU A 237 1.68 -13.35 3.54
CA LEU A 237 1.01 -12.06 3.70
C LEU A 237 1.97 -11.00 4.25
N ASN A 238 2.07 -9.85 3.59
CA ASN A 238 2.84 -8.69 4.06
C ASN A 238 1.98 -7.80 4.99
N HIS A 239 1.54 -8.39 6.10
CA HIS A 239 0.74 -7.71 7.12
C HIS A 239 1.14 -8.19 8.51
N SER A 240 1.07 -7.29 9.49
CA SER A 240 1.23 -7.68 10.89
C SER A 240 0.11 -8.62 11.32
N PRO A 241 0.38 -9.56 12.24
CA PRO A 241 -0.66 -10.48 12.70
C PRO A 241 -1.88 -9.78 13.30
N LEU A 242 -1.66 -8.63 13.96
CA LEU A 242 -2.72 -7.81 14.53
C LEU A 242 -3.56 -7.10 13.47
N PHE A 243 -3.00 -6.66 12.34
CA PHE A 243 -3.81 -6.10 11.25
C PHE A 243 -4.73 -7.16 10.63
N LEU A 244 -4.23 -8.37 10.44
CA LEU A 244 -5.06 -9.48 9.94
C LEU A 244 -6.13 -9.90 10.97
N ASP A 245 -5.84 -9.84 12.27
CA ASP A 245 -6.85 -10.02 13.32
C ASP A 245 -7.91 -8.91 13.31
N PHE A 246 -7.51 -7.69 12.98
CA PHE A 246 -8.43 -6.56 12.78
C PHE A 246 -9.36 -6.79 11.59
N LEU A 247 -8.83 -7.30 10.48
CA LEU A 247 -9.64 -7.71 9.32
C LEU A 247 -10.63 -8.82 9.68
N GLU A 248 -10.26 -9.78 10.54
CA GLU A 248 -11.16 -10.85 11.02
C GLU A 248 -12.15 -10.39 12.11
N GLY A 249 -12.04 -9.14 12.58
CA GLY A 249 -12.88 -8.57 13.64
C GLY A 249 -12.57 -9.08 15.04
N LYS A 250 -11.39 -9.69 15.26
CA LYS A 250 -10.93 -10.17 16.58
C LYS A 250 -10.42 -9.05 17.47
N VAL A 251 -9.90 -7.99 16.85
CA VAL A 251 -9.42 -6.77 17.51
C VAL A 251 -9.90 -5.56 16.74
N ASP A 252 -9.84 -4.40 17.39
CA ASP A 252 -10.24 -3.15 16.79
C ASP A 252 -9.19 -2.07 17.07
N PHE A 253 -8.94 -1.21 16.08
CA PHE A 253 -7.88 -0.19 16.16
C PHE A 253 -8.38 1.19 15.77
N PRO A 254 -7.86 2.26 16.39
CA PRO A 254 -8.00 3.61 15.84
C PRO A 254 -7.15 3.75 14.57
N CYS A 255 -7.55 4.67 13.70
CA CYS A 255 -6.78 5.04 12.52
C CYS A 255 -5.57 5.90 12.95
N THR A 256 -4.40 5.63 12.38
CA THR A 256 -3.18 6.44 12.53
C THR A 256 -2.65 6.88 11.17
N ALA A 257 -3.52 7.48 10.35
CA ALA A 257 -3.19 7.93 8.99
C ALA A 257 -1.92 8.81 8.91
N TRP A 258 -1.60 9.57 9.96
CA TRP A 258 -0.36 10.35 10.06
C TRP A 258 0.92 9.51 9.94
N ALA A 259 0.87 8.20 10.20
CA ALA A 259 2.01 7.31 10.10
C ALA A 259 2.32 6.93 8.64
N ILE A 260 1.39 7.17 7.71
CA ILE A 260 1.57 7.04 6.26
C ILE A 260 1.17 8.35 5.57
N PRO A 261 1.97 9.42 5.72
CA PRO A 261 1.71 10.66 5.03
C PRO A 261 1.80 10.49 3.51
N SER A 262 1.05 11.30 2.77
CA SER A 262 1.05 11.31 1.31
C SER A 262 1.61 12.62 0.76
N TYR A 263 2.57 12.53 -0.16
CA TYR A 263 3.14 13.68 -0.85
C TYR A 263 2.93 13.56 -2.36
N SER A 264 2.40 14.61 -2.99
CA SER A 264 2.08 14.62 -4.42
C SER A 264 2.55 15.90 -5.12
N LEU A 265 2.25 16.03 -6.41
CA LEU A 265 2.44 17.26 -7.19
C LEU A 265 1.74 18.50 -6.60
N LEU A 266 0.82 18.31 -5.66
CA LEU A 266 0.04 19.34 -4.98
C LEU A 266 0.55 19.63 -3.55
N GLY A 267 1.53 18.87 -3.05
CA GLY A 267 2.10 19.01 -1.71
C GLY A 267 1.74 17.85 -0.78
N TRP A 268 1.84 18.09 0.53
CA TRP A 268 1.53 17.14 1.60
C TRP A 268 0.01 17.03 1.80
N GLN A 269 -0.61 15.93 1.39
CA GLN A 269 -2.08 15.81 1.37
C GLN A 269 -2.67 15.65 2.78
N ARG A 270 -3.77 16.35 3.05
CA ARG A 270 -4.56 16.24 4.28
C ARG A 270 -5.88 15.48 4.09
N PRO A 271 -6.36 14.76 5.11
CA PRO A 271 -5.58 14.23 6.24
C PRO A 271 -4.75 12.99 5.86
N CYS A 272 -5.15 12.27 4.82
CA CYS A 272 -4.57 10.98 4.44
C CYS A 272 -4.52 10.86 2.92
N TYR A 273 -4.02 9.74 2.39
CA TYR A 273 -3.92 9.57 0.94
C TYR A 273 -5.29 9.45 0.24
N LEU A 274 -6.34 9.00 0.95
CA LEU A 274 -7.69 8.77 0.39
C LEU A 274 -8.57 10.02 0.45
N LEU A 275 -8.56 10.72 1.59
CA LEU A 275 -9.28 11.97 1.80
C LEU A 275 -8.41 13.15 1.34
N SER A 276 -9.00 14.15 0.69
CA SER A 276 -8.27 15.24 0.02
C SER A 276 -8.80 16.60 0.47
N ASP A 277 -8.78 16.85 1.77
CA ASP A 277 -9.32 18.04 2.42
C ASP A 277 -8.41 19.27 2.22
N GLY A 278 -7.17 19.07 1.75
CA GLY A 278 -6.24 20.14 1.42
C GLY A 278 -4.80 19.65 1.32
N TYR A 279 -3.87 20.61 1.26
CA TYR A 279 -2.44 20.32 1.18
C TYR A 279 -1.65 21.24 2.12
N ALA A 280 -0.63 20.69 2.78
CA ALA A 280 0.35 21.41 3.59
C ALA A 280 1.60 21.70 2.75
N ALA A 281 2.28 22.80 3.07
CA ALA A 281 3.54 23.17 2.43
C ALA A 281 4.73 22.36 2.96
N SER A 282 4.64 21.85 4.19
CA SER A 282 5.69 21.05 4.84
C SER A 282 5.10 19.85 5.59
N TYR A 283 5.93 18.83 5.81
CA TYR A 283 5.58 17.66 6.62
C TYR A 283 5.29 18.05 8.06
N ARG A 284 6.04 19.04 8.57
CA ARG A 284 5.81 19.60 9.90
C ARG A 284 4.42 20.25 10.00
N GLU A 285 4.07 21.10 9.04
CA GLU A 285 2.75 21.73 8.99
C GLU A 285 1.63 20.68 8.84
N LEU A 286 1.84 19.64 8.02
CA LEU A 286 0.90 18.53 7.93
C LEU A 286 0.61 17.91 9.30
N LEU A 287 1.64 17.60 10.09
CA LEU A 287 1.47 17.00 11.41
C LEU A 287 0.85 17.95 12.43
N GLU A 288 1.32 19.19 12.48
CA GLU A 288 0.98 20.16 13.53
C GLU A 288 -0.41 20.79 13.34
N THR A 289 -0.88 20.96 12.09
CA THR A 289 -2.13 21.70 11.83
C THR A 289 -3.29 20.85 11.35
N THR A 290 -3.07 19.55 11.09
CA THR A 290 -4.17 18.62 10.80
C THR A 290 -4.80 18.16 12.11
N ASP A 291 -6.11 18.31 12.24
CA ASP A 291 -6.86 17.76 13.38
C ASP A 291 -7.07 16.24 13.20
N TRP A 292 -6.02 15.47 13.50
CA TRP A 292 -6.02 14.01 13.40
C TRP A 292 -7.12 13.36 14.23
N ASP A 293 -7.55 14.01 15.32
CA ASP A 293 -8.57 13.47 16.21
C ASP A 293 -9.98 13.60 15.63
N SER A 294 -10.20 14.46 14.63
CA SER A 294 -11.48 14.51 13.92
C SER A 294 -11.71 13.33 12.97
N TYR A 295 -10.64 12.59 12.61
CA TYR A 295 -10.69 11.55 11.60
C TYR A 295 -10.68 10.13 12.18
N GLY A 296 -11.15 9.18 11.36
CA GLY A 296 -11.20 7.76 11.67
C GLY A 296 -12.61 7.28 11.94
N ARG A 297 -12.79 5.96 11.98
CA ARG A 297 -14.10 5.35 12.13
C ARG A 297 -14.74 5.74 13.47
N GLY A 298 -15.99 6.17 13.42
CA GLY A 298 -16.74 6.68 14.58
C GLY A 298 -16.48 8.16 14.90
N ARG A 299 -15.63 8.84 14.12
CA ARG A 299 -15.34 10.29 14.27
C ARG A 299 -15.70 11.09 13.03
N ASP A 300 -15.32 10.61 11.85
CA ASP A 300 -15.72 11.18 10.55
C ASP A 300 -16.62 10.17 9.81
N ALA A 301 -17.77 10.63 9.31
CA ALA A 301 -18.74 9.81 8.59
C ALA A 301 -18.14 9.20 7.32
N ARG A 302 -17.23 9.90 6.64
CA ARG A 302 -16.52 9.39 5.46
C ARG A 302 -15.68 8.18 5.82
N CYS A 303 -15.12 8.15 7.03
CA CYS A 303 -14.30 7.04 7.53
C CYS A 303 -15.09 5.83 8.06
N ALA A 304 -16.44 5.86 8.05
CA ALA A 304 -17.27 4.86 8.72
C ALA A 304 -17.01 3.41 8.26
N ASN A 305 -16.70 3.23 6.97
CA ASN A 305 -16.41 1.92 6.37
C ASN A 305 -14.92 1.67 6.11
N CYS A 306 -14.03 2.57 6.54
CA CYS A 306 -12.61 2.43 6.23
C CYS A 306 -11.98 1.31 7.05
N MET A 307 -11.40 0.33 6.36
CA MET A 307 -10.52 -0.72 6.92
C MET A 307 -9.21 -0.84 6.13
N ALA A 308 -8.85 0.20 5.38
CA ALA A 308 -7.66 0.21 4.53
C ALA A 308 -6.36 0.09 5.33
N HIS A 309 -5.45 -0.78 4.90
CA HIS A 309 -4.18 -1.02 5.59
C HIS A 309 -3.38 0.26 5.86
N CYS A 310 -3.48 1.27 4.98
CA CYS A 310 -2.78 2.54 5.15
C CYS A 310 -3.08 3.27 6.47
N GLY A 311 -4.29 3.08 7.01
CA GLY A 311 -4.75 3.74 8.24
C GLY A 311 -4.60 2.89 9.49
N TYR A 312 -4.54 1.55 9.36
CA TYR A 312 -4.63 0.63 10.49
C TYR A 312 -3.40 -0.28 10.64
N GLU A 313 -2.66 -0.58 9.58
CA GLU A 313 -1.40 -1.34 9.65
C GLU A 313 -0.38 -0.64 10.58
N PRO A 314 -0.18 0.69 10.50
CA PRO A 314 0.70 1.37 11.46
C PRO A 314 0.25 1.20 12.90
N THR A 315 -1.05 1.32 13.18
CA THR A 315 -1.60 1.10 14.53
C THR A 315 -1.30 -0.31 15.02
N ALA A 316 -1.52 -1.31 14.16
CA ALA A 316 -1.26 -2.72 14.47
C ALA A 316 0.24 -3.00 14.73
N VAL A 317 1.14 -2.39 13.94
CA VAL A 317 2.59 -2.48 14.15
C VAL A 317 2.99 -1.86 15.49
N LEU A 318 2.46 -0.68 15.83
CA LEU A 318 2.75 -0.02 17.11
C LEU A 318 2.20 -0.81 18.31
N ALA A 319 1.00 -1.41 18.18
CA ALA A 319 0.41 -2.28 19.19
C ALA A 319 1.21 -3.58 19.39
N THR A 320 1.78 -4.13 18.31
CA THR A 320 2.66 -5.31 18.40
C THR A 320 3.87 -5.01 19.30
N MET A 321 4.44 -3.80 19.20
CA MET A 321 5.61 -3.39 19.97
C MET A 321 5.34 -2.99 21.42
N SER A 322 4.08 -2.75 21.79
CA SER A 322 3.70 -2.44 23.18
C SER A 322 3.39 -3.69 23.99
N SER A 323 3.28 -4.87 23.36
CA SER A 323 2.96 -6.14 23.99
C SER A 323 4.05 -7.19 23.72
N LEU A 324 4.67 -7.72 24.79
CA LEU A 324 5.65 -8.81 24.68
C LEU A 324 5.04 -10.05 24.02
N ARG A 325 3.77 -10.37 24.35
CA ARG A 325 3.04 -11.49 23.75
C ARG A 325 2.87 -11.32 22.25
N GLU A 326 2.43 -10.14 21.81
CA GLU A 326 2.22 -9.88 20.38
C GLU A 326 3.55 -9.74 19.63
N SER A 327 4.59 -9.22 20.26
CA SER A 327 5.95 -9.20 19.70
C SER A 327 6.47 -10.62 19.43
N LEU A 328 6.28 -11.56 20.37
CA LEU A 328 6.67 -12.96 20.19
C LEU A 328 5.85 -13.65 19.09
N ARG A 329 4.55 -13.35 19.02
CA ARG A 329 3.67 -13.86 17.95
C ARG A 329 4.10 -13.35 16.57
N ALA A 330 4.39 -12.05 16.46
CA ALA A 330 4.87 -11.46 15.21
C ALA A 330 6.15 -12.16 14.72
N ILE A 331 7.12 -12.44 15.61
CA ILE A 331 8.35 -13.17 15.25
C ILE A 331 8.05 -14.59 14.76
N ARG A 332 7.12 -15.30 15.40
CA ARG A 332 6.73 -16.66 15.02
C ARG A 332 6.01 -16.70 13.66
N ASP A 333 5.19 -15.69 13.39
CA ASP A 333 4.41 -15.55 12.16
C ASP A 333 5.23 -14.88 11.04
N THR A 334 6.48 -14.45 11.31
CA THR A 334 7.37 -13.92 10.28
C THR A 334 7.96 -15.07 9.48
#